data_AF-A0A9P7WXD7-F1
#
_entry.id   AF-A0A9P7WXD7-F1
#
_cell.length_a   1.000
_cell.length_b   1.000
_cell.length_c   1.000
_cell.angle_alpha   90.00
_cell.angle_beta   90.00
_cell.angle_gamma   90.00
#
_symmetry.space_group_name_H-M   'P 1'
#
loop_
_entity.id
_entity.type
_entity.pdbx_description
1 polymer ?
#
loop_
_entity_poly.entity_id
_entity_poly.type
_entity_poly.pdbx_seq_one_letter_code
_entity_poly.pdbx_strand_id
1 'polypeptide(L)'
;MLLLDYRHGTGHGVGHFLNVHEGPQGIGMRVVYNDTALKKGMTVSNEPGYYADGRFGIRIESIVIVREVPTRYTFGDKGSYLGFEHVTLSPIHTRLVDVSLMSPAEVDWLNEYHKEVWEKVSPGLKAVGDERAEKWLERQCKPVGSRAV
;
A
#
# COMPACT_ATOMS: atom_id res chain seq x y z
N MET A 1 -9.96 -24.17 2.65
CA MET A 1 -8.92 -23.38 1.95
C MET A 1 -9.49 -23.05 0.57
N LEU A 2 -9.72 -21.78 0.26
CA LEU A 2 -10.18 -21.37 -1.08
C LEU A 2 -8.94 -21.24 -1.98
N LEU A 3 -8.91 -21.94 -3.11
CA LEU A 3 -7.81 -21.91 -4.08
C LEU A 3 -7.98 -20.70 -5.03
N LEU A 4 -7.70 -19.49 -4.52
CA LEU A 4 -7.81 -18.25 -5.30
C LEU A 4 -6.42 -17.72 -5.67
N ASP A 5 -6.33 -17.09 -6.85
CA ASP A 5 -5.12 -16.45 -7.36
C ASP A 5 -5.49 -15.29 -8.32
N TYR A 6 -4.51 -14.45 -8.68
CA TYR A 6 -4.65 -13.36 -9.65
C TYR A 6 -3.59 -13.46 -10.75
N ARG A 7 -4.01 -13.33 -12.01
CA ARG A 7 -3.18 -13.65 -13.19
C ARG A 7 -2.28 -12.50 -13.65
N HIS A 8 -1.68 -11.75 -12.73
CA HIS A 8 -0.70 -10.70 -13.01
C HIS A 8 0.38 -10.63 -11.90
N GLY A 9 1.44 -9.86 -12.12
CA GLY A 9 2.46 -9.62 -11.08
C GLY A 9 1.89 -8.81 -9.91
N THR A 10 2.47 -8.93 -8.73
CA THR A 10 2.09 -8.14 -7.55
C THR A 10 2.51 -6.67 -7.69
N GLY A 11 3.50 -6.36 -8.52
CA GLY A 11 3.85 -4.99 -8.86
C GLY A 11 5.01 -4.85 -9.84
N HIS A 12 5.25 -3.62 -10.27
CA HIS A 12 6.29 -3.22 -11.22
C HIS A 12 7.00 -1.95 -10.74
N GLY A 13 8.21 -1.67 -11.25
CA GLY A 13 8.85 -0.38 -10.99
C GLY A 13 8.14 0.79 -11.66
N VAL A 14 8.36 2.00 -11.12
CA VAL A 14 7.74 3.24 -11.62
C VAL A 14 8.80 4.32 -11.80
N GLY A 15 8.97 4.82 -13.03
CA GLY A 15 9.98 5.82 -13.34
C GLY A 15 9.61 7.23 -12.87
N HIS A 16 10.62 8.01 -12.51
CA HIS A 16 10.44 9.41 -12.12
C HIS A 16 10.23 10.30 -13.34
N PHE A 17 8.98 10.72 -13.59
CA PHE A 17 8.55 11.41 -14.81
C PHE A 17 8.96 10.66 -16.10
N LEU A 18 8.91 9.32 -16.02
CA LEU A 18 9.23 8.39 -17.10
C LEU A 18 8.11 7.34 -17.19
N ASN A 19 8.44 6.13 -17.63
CA ASN A 19 7.47 5.07 -17.83
C ASN A 19 6.84 4.66 -16.49
N VAL A 20 5.50 4.53 -16.48
CA VAL A 20 4.78 4.00 -15.33
C VAL A 20 5.13 2.54 -15.05
N HIS A 21 5.47 1.77 -16.09
CA HIS A 21 6.05 0.43 -15.99
C HIS A 21 7.54 0.52 -16.32
N GLU A 22 8.38 0.58 -15.30
CA GLU A 22 9.83 0.70 -15.44
C GLU A 22 10.52 -0.49 -14.78
N GLY A 23 11.35 -1.21 -15.55
CA GLY A 23 12.25 -2.24 -15.03
C GLY A 23 13.62 -1.65 -14.64
N PRO A 24 14.53 -2.49 -14.13
CA PRO A 24 14.42 -3.95 -14.05
C PRO A 24 13.72 -4.48 -12.78
N GLN A 25 13.52 -3.64 -11.75
CA GLN A 25 12.87 -4.06 -10.51
C GLN A 25 11.35 -4.29 -10.66
N GLY A 26 10.81 -5.18 -9.84
CA GLY A 26 9.38 -5.46 -9.74
C GLY A 26 9.09 -6.52 -8.68
N ILE A 27 7.82 -6.81 -8.45
CA ILE A 27 7.37 -7.85 -7.50
C ILE A 27 6.47 -8.82 -8.27
N GLY A 28 6.93 -10.05 -8.48
CA GLY A 28 6.14 -11.07 -9.14
C GLY A 28 6.98 -12.24 -9.63
N MET A 29 6.35 -13.10 -10.44
CA MET A 29 6.94 -14.37 -10.83
C MET A 29 7.77 -14.32 -12.13
N ARG A 30 7.95 -13.14 -12.73
CA ARG A 30 8.74 -12.99 -13.97
C ARG A 30 10.21 -13.14 -13.65
N VAL A 31 10.94 -13.91 -14.45
CA VAL A 31 12.38 -14.20 -14.25
C VAL A 31 13.21 -12.92 -14.09
N VAL A 32 12.91 -11.88 -14.88
CA VAL A 32 13.64 -10.60 -14.82
C VAL A 32 13.61 -9.94 -13.42
N TYR A 33 12.55 -10.16 -12.63
CA TYR A 33 12.46 -9.63 -11.27
C TYR A 33 13.32 -10.42 -10.27
N ASN A 34 13.62 -11.69 -10.55
CA ASN A 34 14.49 -12.51 -9.70
C ASN A 34 15.96 -12.11 -9.83
N ASP A 35 16.35 -11.56 -10.98
CA ASP A 35 17.73 -11.15 -11.26
C ASP A 35 18.07 -9.75 -10.69
N THR A 36 17.07 -9.02 -10.19
CA THR A 36 17.24 -7.66 -9.66
C THR A 36 16.76 -7.55 -8.21
N ALA A 37 17.70 -7.41 -7.28
CA ALA A 37 17.40 -7.13 -5.88
C ALA A 37 16.80 -5.72 -5.70
N LEU A 38 15.77 -5.61 -4.86
CA LEU A 38 15.25 -4.32 -4.40
C LEU A 38 16.32 -3.57 -3.61
N LYS A 39 16.45 -2.27 -3.87
CA LYS A 39 17.41 -1.38 -3.21
C LYS A 39 16.70 -0.13 -2.71
N LYS A 40 17.23 0.45 -1.63
CA LYS A 40 16.79 1.75 -1.10
C LYS A 40 16.66 2.79 -2.24
N GLY A 41 15.55 3.51 -2.25
CA GLY A 41 15.23 4.53 -3.25
C GLY A 41 14.48 4.02 -4.48
N MET A 42 14.39 2.71 -4.70
CA MET A 42 13.56 2.17 -5.78
C MET A 42 12.07 2.37 -5.47
N THR A 43 11.32 2.73 -6.50
CA THR A 43 9.86 2.85 -6.52
C THR A 43 9.25 1.61 -7.17
N VAL A 44 8.21 1.05 -6.54
CA VAL A 44 7.43 -0.08 -7.07
C VAL A 44 5.94 0.09 -6.75
N SER A 45 5.05 -0.46 -7.58
CA SER A 45 3.66 -0.69 -7.20
C SER A 45 3.55 -1.91 -6.26
N ASN A 46 2.51 -1.91 -5.43
CA ASN A 46 2.02 -3.06 -4.67
C ASN A 46 0.51 -3.15 -4.92
N GLU A 47 0.10 -4.11 -5.73
CA GLU A 47 -1.21 -4.12 -6.40
C GLU A 47 -1.88 -5.51 -6.48
N PRO A 48 -1.97 -6.29 -5.39
CA PRO A 48 -2.69 -7.56 -5.44
C PRO A 48 -4.16 -7.37 -5.85
N GLY A 49 -4.71 -8.39 -6.50
CA GLY A 49 -6.10 -8.35 -6.98
C GLY A 49 -6.82 -9.69 -6.90
N TYR A 50 -8.08 -9.67 -7.30
CA TYR A 50 -8.90 -10.85 -7.54
C TYR A 50 -10.00 -10.51 -8.55
N TYR A 51 -10.23 -11.41 -9.50
CA TYR A 51 -11.18 -11.18 -10.59
C TYR A 51 -12.09 -12.41 -10.73
N ALA A 52 -13.38 -12.21 -10.49
CA ALA A 52 -14.41 -13.21 -10.67
C ALA A 52 -15.10 -12.97 -12.01
N ASP A 53 -14.79 -13.81 -13.00
CA ASP A 53 -15.29 -13.70 -14.37
C ASP A 53 -16.82 -13.55 -14.42
N GLY A 54 -17.29 -12.59 -15.22
CA GLY A 54 -18.72 -12.27 -15.36
C GLY A 54 -19.37 -11.66 -14.11
N ARG A 55 -18.59 -11.34 -13.07
CA ARG A 55 -19.10 -10.77 -11.81
C ARG A 55 -18.42 -9.45 -11.46
N PHE A 56 -17.27 -9.50 -10.80
CA PHE A 56 -16.60 -8.32 -10.26
C PHE A 56 -15.08 -8.49 -10.27
N GLY A 57 -14.36 -7.39 -10.11
CA GLY A 57 -12.91 -7.37 -9.92
C GLY A 57 -12.54 -6.44 -8.78
N ILE A 58 -11.48 -6.79 -8.06
CA ILE A 58 -10.91 -6.00 -6.98
C ILE A 58 -9.41 -5.91 -7.22
N ARG A 59 -8.85 -4.71 -7.08
CA ARG A 59 -7.41 -4.46 -6.98
C ARG A 59 -7.21 -3.30 -6.03
N ILE A 60 -6.27 -3.45 -5.10
CA ILE A 60 -5.87 -2.37 -4.19
C ILE A 60 -4.41 -2.09 -4.50
N GLU A 61 -4.13 -0.91 -5.02
CA GLU A 61 -2.82 -0.54 -5.55
C GLU A 61 -2.27 0.71 -4.87
N SER A 62 -1.02 0.60 -4.40
CA SER A 62 -0.24 1.72 -3.89
C SER A 62 1.15 1.74 -4.50
N ILE A 63 1.66 2.93 -4.80
CA ILE A 63 3.08 3.12 -5.08
C ILE A 63 3.82 3.27 -3.76
N VAL A 64 4.93 2.56 -3.63
CA VAL A 64 5.79 2.56 -2.46
C VAL A 64 7.25 2.78 -2.85
N ILE A 65 8.01 3.39 -1.94
CA ILE A 65 9.47 3.55 -2.04
C ILE A 65 10.12 2.58 -1.08
N VAL A 66 11.15 1.87 -1.55
CA VAL A 66 12.02 1.05 -0.71
C VAL A 66 12.87 1.96 0.18
N ARG A 67 12.79 1.78 1.50
CA ARG A 67 13.55 2.55 2.49
C ARG A 67 14.23 1.60 3.48
N GLU A 68 15.22 2.11 4.20
CA GLU A 68 15.74 1.42 5.38
C GLU A 68 14.76 1.60 6.55
N VAL A 69 14.52 0.54 7.30
CA VAL A 69 13.65 0.54 8.48
C VAL A 69 14.40 -0.01 9.69
N PRO A 70 14.18 0.57 10.88
CA PRO A 70 14.74 0.02 12.10
C PRO A 70 14.07 -1.31 12.45
N THR A 71 14.87 -2.28 12.88
CA THR A 71 14.41 -3.58 13.39
C THR A 71 14.87 -3.76 14.83
N ARG A 72 14.18 -4.60 15.59
CA ARG A 72 14.53 -4.88 17.00
C ARG A 72 15.97 -5.40 17.17
N TYR A 73 16.45 -6.15 16.17
CA TYR A 73 17.78 -6.73 16.13
C TYR A 73 18.40 -6.50 14.76
N THR A 74 19.72 -6.40 14.73
CA THR A 74 20.54 -6.43 13.51
C THR A 74 21.44 -7.66 13.53
N PHE A 75 21.67 -8.27 12.36
CA PHE A 75 22.53 -9.46 12.26
C PHE A 75 23.91 -9.11 11.70
N GLY A 76 24.93 -9.19 12.56
CA GLY A 76 26.31 -8.85 12.21
C GLY A 76 26.44 -7.41 11.69
N ASP A 77 27.37 -7.19 10.76
CA ASP A 77 27.63 -5.87 10.17
C ASP A 77 26.70 -5.55 8.97
N LYS A 78 25.62 -6.32 8.77
CA LYS A 78 24.77 -6.23 7.56
C LYS A 78 23.91 -4.96 7.46
N GLY A 79 24.00 -4.05 8.43
CA GLY A 79 23.31 -2.77 8.42
C GLY A 79 21.79 -2.89 8.65
N SER A 80 21.05 -1.91 8.12
CA SER A 80 19.61 -1.77 8.27
C SER A 80 18.83 -2.69 7.34
N TYR A 81 17.62 -3.11 7.74
CA TYR A 81 16.71 -3.88 6.88
C TYR A 81 15.90 -2.94 5.99
N LEU A 82 15.34 -3.49 4.91
CA LEU A 82 14.47 -2.74 4.00
C LEU A 82 13.00 -2.88 4.38
N GLY A 83 12.25 -1.82 4.17
CA GLY A 83 10.79 -1.76 4.23
C GLY A 83 10.25 -0.80 3.19
N PHE A 84 8.97 -0.46 3.29
CA PHE A 84 8.27 0.39 2.33
C PHE A 84 7.73 1.66 2.99
N GLU A 85 7.81 2.76 2.26
CA GLU A 85 7.14 4.02 2.56
C GLU A 85 6.09 4.32 1.48
N HIS A 86 4.92 4.81 1.89
CA HIS A 86 3.83 5.13 0.98
C HIS A 86 4.08 6.41 0.18
N VAL A 87 3.94 6.32 -1.14
CA VAL A 87 3.80 7.48 -2.04
C VAL A 87 2.33 7.76 -2.30
N THR A 88 1.56 6.72 -2.58
CA THR A 88 0.11 6.82 -2.70
C THR A 88 -0.50 7.09 -1.33
N LEU A 89 -1.26 8.19 -1.23
CA LEU A 89 -1.99 8.57 -0.02
C LEU A 89 -3.46 8.76 -0.37
N SER A 90 -4.17 7.63 -0.46
CA SER A 90 -5.61 7.57 -0.75
C SER A 90 -6.29 6.57 0.18
N PRO A 91 -7.41 6.92 0.83
CA PRO A 91 -8.03 6.03 1.80
C PRO A 91 -8.56 4.75 1.12
N ILE A 92 -8.29 3.60 1.71
CA ILE A 92 -8.92 2.32 1.33
C ILE A 92 -10.37 2.32 1.82
N HIS A 93 -11.32 1.93 0.96
CA HIS A 93 -12.73 1.97 1.31
C HIS A 93 -13.13 0.84 2.27
N THR A 94 -13.39 1.19 3.54
CA THR A 94 -13.63 0.23 4.63
C THR A 94 -14.98 -0.49 4.58
N ARG A 95 -15.95 -0.04 3.76
CA ARG A 95 -17.23 -0.76 3.59
C ARG A 95 -17.08 -2.09 2.86
N LEU A 96 -15.96 -2.32 2.17
CA LEU A 96 -15.63 -3.56 1.47
C LEU A 96 -14.67 -4.45 2.28
N VAL A 97 -14.35 -4.06 3.52
CA VAL A 97 -13.42 -4.77 4.39
C VAL A 97 -14.20 -5.57 5.43
N ASP A 98 -14.02 -6.89 5.43
CA ASP A 98 -14.47 -7.74 6.52
C ASP A 98 -13.40 -7.79 7.61
N VAL A 99 -13.57 -6.97 8.64
CA VAL A 99 -12.62 -6.83 9.76
C VAL A 99 -12.46 -8.15 10.54
N SER A 100 -13.44 -9.06 10.49
CA SER A 100 -13.34 -10.36 11.18
C SER A 100 -12.28 -11.28 10.58
N LEU A 101 -11.86 -11.02 9.33
CA LEU A 101 -10.79 -11.75 8.65
C LEU A 101 -9.40 -11.15 8.90
N MET A 102 -9.32 -9.98 9.54
CA MET A 102 -8.08 -9.27 9.79
C MET A 102 -7.51 -9.62 11.16
N SER A 103 -6.19 -9.80 11.23
CA SER A 103 -5.46 -9.82 12.48
C SER A 103 -5.46 -8.43 13.14
N PRO A 104 -5.21 -8.34 14.46
CA PRO A 104 -5.06 -7.06 15.14
C PRO A 104 -4.01 -6.15 14.48
N ALA A 105 -2.90 -6.72 14.02
CA ALA A 105 -1.83 -5.96 13.37
C ALA A 105 -2.26 -5.36 12.01
N GLU A 106 -3.11 -6.05 11.25
CA GLU A 106 -3.64 -5.53 9.98
C GLU A 106 -4.69 -4.44 10.22
N VAL A 107 -5.49 -4.55 11.28
CA VAL A 107 -6.42 -3.49 11.70
C VAL A 107 -5.65 -2.24 12.11
N ASP A 108 -4.62 -2.40 12.93
CA ASP A 108 -3.73 -1.32 13.35
C ASP A 108 -3.04 -0.68 12.12
N TRP A 109 -2.55 -1.50 11.19
CA TRP A 109 -1.93 -1.03 9.95
C TRP A 109 -2.90 -0.17 9.12
N LEU A 110 -4.13 -0.61 8.91
CA LEU A 110 -5.12 0.14 8.13
C LEU A 110 -5.48 1.47 8.80
N ASN A 111 -5.63 1.47 10.13
CA ASN A 111 -5.93 2.67 10.90
C ASN A 111 -4.78 3.68 10.87
N GLU A 112 -3.53 3.23 11.03
CA GLU A 112 -2.35 4.11 10.94
C GLU A 112 -2.14 4.64 9.51
N TYR A 113 -2.39 3.81 8.48
CA TYR A 113 -2.36 4.28 7.09
C TYR A 113 -3.42 5.36 6.83
N HIS A 114 -4.65 5.18 7.30
CA HIS A 114 -5.72 6.20 7.18
C HIS A 114 -5.39 7.49 7.92
N LYS A 115 -4.76 7.39 9.09
CA LYS A 115 -4.27 8.55 9.83
C LYS A 115 -3.16 9.28 9.06
N GLU A 116 -2.19 8.56 8.50
CA GLU A 116 -1.14 9.14 7.65
C GLU A 116 -1.74 9.88 6.45
N VAL A 117 -2.72 9.26 5.76
CA VAL A 117 -3.44 9.88 4.65
C VAL A 117 -4.10 11.19 5.08
N TRP A 118 -4.81 11.20 6.21
CA TRP A 118 -5.44 12.42 6.72
C TRP A 118 -4.42 13.51 7.03
N GLU A 119 -3.36 13.17 7.76
CA GLU A 119 -2.33 14.13 8.20
C GLU A 119 -1.59 14.77 7.02
N LYS A 120 -1.29 13.98 5.97
CA LYS A 120 -0.55 14.47 4.80
C LYS A 120 -1.43 15.14 3.74
N VAL A 121 -2.67 14.70 3.56
CA VAL A 121 -3.53 15.20 2.46
C VAL A 121 -4.44 16.36 2.90
N SER A 122 -4.96 16.34 4.14
CA SER A 122 -5.90 17.37 4.62
C SER A 122 -5.34 18.81 4.56
N PRO A 123 -4.05 19.10 4.82
CA PRO A 123 -3.54 20.46 4.73
C PRO A 123 -3.62 21.03 3.31
N GLY A 124 -3.41 20.20 2.28
CA GLY A 124 -3.52 20.60 0.88
C GLY A 124 -4.95 20.96 0.49
N LEU A 125 -5.93 20.18 0.96
CA LEU A 125 -7.35 20.44 0.72
C LEU A 125 -7.80 21.75 1.39
N LYS A 126 -7.34 22.01 2.62
CA LYS A 126 -7.58 23.26 3.34
C LYS A 126 -6.98 24.46 2.60
N ALA A 127 -5.76 24.32 2.11
CA ALA A 127 -5.06 25.40 1.41
C ALA A 127 -5.79 25.85 0.12
N VAL A 128 -6.48 24.92 -0.56
CA VAL A 128 -7.28 25.23 -1.75
C VAL A 128 -8.76 25.53 -1.43
N GLY A 129 -9.16 25.50 -0.16
CA GLY A 129 -10.53 25.78 0.28
C GLY A 129 -11.57 24.70 -0.08
N ASP A 130 -11.15 23.45 -0.35
CA ASP A 130 -12.07 22.36 -0.70
C ASP A 130 -12.62 21.65 0.55
N GLU A 131 -13.56 22.32 1.23
CA GLU A 131 -14.20 21.77 2.42
C GLU A 131 -14.96 20.45 2.14
N ARG A 132 -15.47 20.28 0.91
CA ARG A 132 -16.22 19.08 0.54
C ARG A 132 -15.30 17.87 0.52
N ALA A 133 -14.13 18.00 -0.12
CA ALA A 133 -13.13 16.95 -0.15
C ALA A 133 -12.55 16.69 1.24
N GLU A 134 -12.28 17.74 2.03
CA GLU A 134 -11.78 17.60 3.40
C GLU A 134 -12.75 16.79 4.27
N LYS A 135 -14.04 17.19 4.33
CA LYS A 135 -15.07 16.46 5.10
C LYS A 135 -15.25 15.04 4.59
N TRP A 136 -15.07 14.80 3.29
CA TRP A 136 -15.10 13.45 2.73
C TRP A 136 -13.91 12.62 3.22
N LEU A 137 -12.70 13.17 3.17
CA LEU A 137 -11.47 12.50 3.60
C LEU A 137 -11.54 12.13 5.07
N GLU A 138 -11.99 13.07 5.92
CA GLU A 138 -12.20 12.84 7.35
C GLU A 138 -13.09 11.62 7.61
N ARG A 139 -14.19 11.50 6.86
CA ARG A 139 -15.11 10.35 6.98
C ARG A 139 -14.48 9.05 6.49
N GLN A 140 -13.66 9.08 5.44
CA GLN A 140 -13.04 7.87 4.89
C GLN A 140 -11.86 7.36 5.72
N CYS A 141 -11.17 8.25 6.42
CA CYS A 141 -10.02 7.92 7.28
C CYS A 141 -10.41 7.56 8.73
N LYS A 142 -11.71 7.33 9.01
CA LYS A 142 -12.15 6.92 10.34
C LYS A 142 -11.64 5.52 10.67
N PRO A 143 -11.19 5.28 11.92
CA PRO A 143 -10.68 3.97 12.31
C PRO A 143 -11.76 2.89 12.24
N VAL A 144 -11.33 1.67 11.89
CA VAL A 144 -12.15 0.46 11.91
C VAL A 144 -11.82 -0.40 13.12
N GLY A 145 -12.67 -1.40 13.36
CA GLY A 145 -12.40 -2.41 14.39
C GLY A 145 -12.48 -1.88 15.81
N SER A 146 -13.33 -0.86 16.06
CA SER A 146 -13.67 -0.44 17.43
C SER A 146 -14.02 -1.69 18.23
N ARG A 147 -13.16 -2.05 19.19
CA ARG A 147 -13.51 -3.01 20.22
C ARG A 147 -14.76 -2.43 20.88
N ALA A 148 -15.90 -3.07 20.66
CA ALA A 148 -16.94 -3.02 21.67
C ALA A 148 -16.27 -3.62 22.92
N VAL A 149 -15.87 -2.74 23.83
CA VAL A 149 -15.63 -3.08 25.23
C VAL A 149 -16.94 -2.82 25.95
#